data_AF-A0A3E0VJ04-F1
#
_entry.id   AF-A0A3E0VJ04-F1
#
_cell.length_a   1.000
_cell.length_b   1.000
_cell.length_c   1.000
_cell.angle_alpha   90.00
_cell.angle_beta   90.00
_cell.angle_gamma   90.00
#
_symmetry.space_group_name_H-M   'P 1'
#
loop_
_entity.id
_entity.type
_entity.pdbx_description
1 polymer ?
#
loop_
_entity_poly.entity_id
_entity_poly.type
_entity_poly.pdbx_seq_one_letter_code
_entity_poly.pdbx_strand_id
1 'polypeptide(L)'
;MFRRHPVLTAFTLAYLGLVAWITLGPQPLDDRAEGLLYRVLRVFGRHASTDWITYDRVEFAANIAMFVPVGLFLLLLFGRRQWWLAIVLGFLMTVAIELAQTGIPGRVSDIRDVVSNTSGATLGVLVGLVLTAGAARRIRRARARSSARAQTITG
;
A
#
# COMPACT_ATOMS: atom_id res chain seq x y z
N MET A 1 -20.78 1.63 0.07
CA MET A 1 -19.84 1.79 1.20
C MET A 1 -19.18 3.18 1.21
N PHE A 2 -18.73 3.70 0.06
CA PHE A 2 -18.15 5.05 -0.13
C PHE A 2 -18.90 6.22 0.49
N ARG A 3 -20.25 6.21 0.48
CA ARG A 3 -21.07 7.29 1.05
C ARG A 3 -20.97 7.45 2.58
N ARG A 4 -20.44 6.46 3.31
CA ARG A 4 -20.35 6.52 4.79
C ARG A 4 -19.06 7.16 5.30
N HIS A 5 -18.03 7.28 4.45
CA HIS A 5 -16.75 7.90 4.81
C HIS A 5 -16.19 8.72 3.63
N PRO A 6 -16.78 9.88 3.31
CA PRO A 6 -16.39 10.70 2.16
C PRO A 6 -14.95 11.20 2.27
N VAL A 7 -14.51 11.57 3.48
CA VAL A 7 -13.14 12.04 3.74
C VAL A 7 -12.10 10.94 3.48
N LEU A 8 -12.31 9.74 4.02
CA LEU A 8 -11.39 8.61 3.77
C LEU A 8 -11.33 8.28 2.28
N THR A 9 -12.49 8.26 1.61
CA THR A 9 -12.55 8.02 0.17
C THR A 9 -11.75 9.06 -0.61
N ALA A 10 -11.88 10.35 -0.27
CA ALA A 10 -11.12 11.42 -0.89
C ALA A 10 -9.62 11.24 -0.68
N PHE A 11 -9.18 10.93 0.55
CA PHE A 11 -7.77 10.63 0.83
C PHE A 11 -7.26 9.41 0.08
N THR A 12 -8.04 8.32 0.02
CA THR A 12 -7.69 7.13 -0.75
C THR A 12 -7.51 7.50 -2.23
N LEU A 13 -8.48 8.20 -2.84
CA LEU A 13 -8.41 8.57 -4.24
C LEU A 13 -7.24 9.53 -4.52
N ALA A 14 -7.02 10.53 -3.66
CA ALA A 14 -5.89 11.44 -3.78
C ALA A 14 -4.55 10.70 -3.70
N TYR A 15 -4.41 9.77 -2.76
CA TYR A 15 -3.21 8.96 -2.62
C TYR A 15 -3.01 8.01 -3.79
N LEU A 16 -4.07 7.36 -4.29
CA LEU A 16 -4.00 6.54 -5.50
C LEU A 16 -3.62 7.35 -6.73
N GLY A 17 -4.12 8.58 -6.86
CA GLY A 17 -3.72 9.51 -7.90
C GLY A 17 -2.24 9.88 -7.79
N LEU A 18 -1.74 10.13 -6.59
CA LEU A 18 -0.31 10.36 -6.33
C LEU A 18 0.54 9.15 -6.74
N VAL A 19 0.15 7.94 -6.32
CA VAL A 19 0.86 6.70 -6.70
C VAL A 19 0.86 6.53 -8.21
N ALA A 20 -0.29 6.69 -8.87
CA ALA A 20 -0.37 6.61 -10.33
C ALA A 20 0.50 7.67 -11.03
N TRP A 21 0.55 8.89 -10.49
CA TRP A 21 1.42 9.94 -11.03
C TRP A 21 2.91 9.62 -10.84
N ILE A 22 3.30 9.00 -9.72
CA ILE A 22 4.69 8.58 -9.50
C ILE A 22 5.07 7.41 -10.42
N THR A 23 4.19 6.41 -10.58
CA THR A 23 4.51 5.18 -11.32
C THR A 23 4.33 5.32 -12.82
N LEU A 24 3.34 6.07 -13.29
CA LEU A 24 3.03 6.30 -14.70
C LEU A 24 3.50 7.66 -15.20
N GLY A 25 3.93 8.55 -14.30
CA GLY A 25 4.46 9.84 -14.69
C GLY A 25 5.71 9.71 -15.55
N PRO A 26 5.94 10.67 -16.47
CA PRO A 26 7.17 10.73 -17.23
C PRO A 26 8.33 10.83 -16.25
N GLN A 27 9.27 9.88 -16.33
CA GLN A 27 10.51 10.04 -15.60
C GLN A 27 11.21 11.31 -16.11
N PRO A 28 11.91 12.04 -15.24
CA PRO A 28 12.81 13.08 -15.72
C PRO A 28 13.74 12.42 -16.75
N LEU A 29 13.71 12.91 -18.00
CA LEU A 29 14.69 12.55 -19.04
C LEU A 29 16.11 13.03 -18.68
N ASP A 30 16.29 13.61 -17.50
CA ASP A 30 17.54 14.12 -16.97
C ASP A 30 18.14 13.14 -15.96
N ASP A 31 19.38 12.71 -16.23
CA ASP A 31 20.31 11.93 -15.38
C ASP A 31 20.51 12.47 -13.94
N ARG A 32 19.85 13.58 -13.54
CA ARG A 32 20.08 14.29 -12.27
C ARG A 32 19.38 13.63 -11.07
N ALA A 33 18.18 13.09 -11.25
CA ALA A 33 17.48 12.37 -10.19
C ALA A 33 18.14 11.00 -9.92
N GLU A 34 18.54 10.32 -10.99
CA GLU A 34 19.45 9.17 -10.92
C GLU A 34 20.76 9.59 -10.24
N GLY A 35 21.36 10.72 -10.64
CA GLY A 35 22.62 11.21 -10.10
C GLY A 35 22.68 11.42 -8.58
N LEU A 36 21.58 11.82 -7.93
CA LEU A 36 21.54 12.01 -6.47
C LEU A 36 21.47 10.68 -5.73
N LEU A 37 20.53 9.80 -6.11
CA LEU A 37 20.38 8.49 -5.48
C LEU A 37 21.62 7.63 -5.73
N TYR A 38 22.12 7.58 -6.97
CA TYR A 38 23.38 6.90 -7.30
C TYR A 38 24.59 7.54 -6.63
N ARG A 39 24.61 8.85 -6.34
CA ARG A 39 25.68 9.48 -5.52
C ARG A 39 25.64 8.98 -4.10
N VAL A 40 24.47 8.98 -3.48
CA VAL A 40 24.27 8.52 -2.10
C VAL A 40 24.66 7.03 -2.01
N LEU A 41 24.16 6.20 -2.92
CA LEU A 41 24.51 4.78 -2.99
C LEU A 41 26.01 4.54 -3.21
N ARG A 42 26.70 5.35 -4.04
CA ARG A 42 28.16 5.25 -4.22
C ARG A 42 28.96 5.59 -2.96
N VAL A 43 28.47 6.51 -2.13
CA VAL A 43 29.11 6.84 -0.85
C VAL A 43 29.02 5.66 0.11
N PHE A 44 27.87 4.98 0.14
CA PHE A 44 27.66 3.79 0.97
C PHE A 44 28.37 2.53 0.41
N GLY A 45 28.44 2.35 -0.91
CA GLY A 45 29.17 1.24 -1.54
C GLY A 45 30.70 1.30 -1.38
N ARG A 46 31.26 2.38 -0.82
CA ARG A 46 32.70 2.46 -0.49
C ARG A 46 33.07 1.71 0.80
N HIS A 47 32.11 1.20 1.55
CA HIS A 47 32.33 0.36 2.72
C HIS A 47 31.80 -1.05 2.47
N ALA A 48 32.64 -2.07 2.67
CA ALA A 48 32.27 -3.48 2.48
C ALA A 48 31.05 -3.92 3.33
N SER A 49 30.76 -3.20 4.43
CA SER A 49 29.58 -3.42 5.28
C SER A 49 28.26 -2.91 4.70
N THR A 50 28.29 -2.07 3.67
CA THR A 50 27.11 -1.44 3.03
C THR A 50 26.96 -1.78 1.55
N ASP A 51 27.78 -2.72 1.04
CA ASP A 51 27.74 -3.23 -0.33
C ASP A 51 26.41 -3.92 -0.67
N TRP A 52 25.64 -4.31 0.34
CA TRP A 52 24.29 -4.86 0.20
C TRP A 52 23.21 -3.81 -0.12
N ILE A 53 23.50 -2.50 -0.02
CA ILE A 53 22.57 -1.42 -0.36
C ILE A 53 22.71 -1.11 -1.85
N THR A 54 22.11 -1.96 -2.68
CA THR A 54 22.05 -1.76 -4.14
C THR A 54 20.82 -0.94 -4.53
N TYR A 55 20.87 -0.32 -5.72
CA TYR A 55 19.75 0.43 -6.30
C TYR A 55 18.46 -0.40 -6.29
N ASP A 56 18.50 -1.63 -6.82
CA ASP A 56 17.36 -2.55 -6.88
C ASP A 56 16.70 -2.78 -5.51
N ARG A 57 17.49 -2.84 -4.43
CA ARG A 57 16.93 -3.09 -3.09
C ARG A 57 16.27 -1.85 -2.52
N VAL A 58 16.84 -0.67 -2.77
CA VAL A 58 16.23 0.59 -2.36
C VAL A 58 14.94 0.83 -3.12
N GLU A 59 14.93 0.57 -4.43
CA GLU A 59 13.73 0.62 -5.27
C GLU A 59 12.66 -0.37 -4.78
N PHE A 60 13.04 -1.64 -4.57
CA PHE A 60 12.14 -2.66 -4.04
C PHE A 60 11.53 -2.26 -2.67
N ALA A 61 12.34 -1.72 -1.77
CA ALA A 61 11.89 -1.26 -0.46
C ALA A 61 11.00 -0.01 -0.56
N ALA A 62 11.32 0.92 -1.46
CA ALA A 62 10.51 2.12 -1.71
C ALA A 62 9.14 1.75 -2.27
N ASN A 63 9.08 0.80 -3.21
CA ASN A 63 7.84 0.26 -3.77
C ASN A 63 6.97 -0.39 -2.69
N ILE A 64 7.56 -1.22 -1.81
CA ILE A 64 6.86 -1.75 -0.63
C ILE A 64 6.30 -0.61 0.22
N ALA A 65 7.14 0.37 0.59
CA ALA A 65 6.75 1.47 1.47
C ALA A 65 5.61 2.31 0.88
N MET A 66 5.66 2.57 -0.44
CA MET A 66 4.63 3.30 -1.16
C MET A 66 3.28 2.57 -1.18
N PHE A 67 3.28 1.24 -1.26
CA PHE A 67 2.05 0.44 -1.30
C PHE A 67 1.48 0.09 0.08
N VAL A 68 2.24 0.25 1.18
CA VAL A 68 1.71 0.07 2.55
C VAL A 68 0.49 0.96 2.82
N PRO A 69 0.51 2.28 2.57
CA PRO A 69 -0.68 3.11 2.73
C PRO A 69 -1.84 2.71 1.82
N VAL A 70 -1.57 2.23 0.60
CA VAL A 70 -2.61 1.71 -0.30
C VAL A 70 -3.38 0.56 0.36
N GLY A 71 -2.66 -0.46 0.83
CA GLY A 71 -3.28 -1.61 1.49
C GLY A 71 -4.05 -1.23 2.75
N LEU A 72 -3.50 -0.32 3.55
CA LEU A 72 -4.16 0.22 4.75
C LEU A 72 -5.47 0.93 4.40
N PHE A 73 -5.46 1.84 3.42
CA PHE A 73 -6.65 2.59 3.03
C PHE A 73 -7.73 1.71 2.42
N LEU A 74 -7.35 0.75 1.56
CA LEU A 74 -8.29 -0.22 1.01
C LEU A 74 -8.93 -1.05 2.12
N LEU A 75 -8.16 -1.51 3.12
CA LEU A 75 -8.73 -2.21 4.28
C LEU A 75 -9.71 -1.33 5.05
N LEU A 76 -9.37 -0.06 5.30
CA LEU A 76 -10.26 0.85 6.04
C LEU A 76 -11.55 1.14 5.26
N LEU A 77 -11.47 1.17 3.93
CA LEU A 77 -12.59 1.45 3.03
C LEU A 77 -13.54 0.26 2.87
N PHE A 78 -13.02 -0.96 2.72
CA PHE A 78 -13.81 -2.21 2.61
C PHE A 78 -14.11 -2.86 3.97
N GLY A 79 -13.40 -2.43 5.02
CA GLY A 79 -13.52 -2.96 6.36
C GLY A 79 -12.81 -4.31 6.55
N ARG A 80 -12.59 -4.64 7.83
CA ARG A 80 -11.81 -5.80 8.26
C ARG A 80 -12.28 -7.16 7.72
N ARG A 81 -13.58 -7.32 7.44
CA ARG A 81 -14.15 -8.60 6.97
C ARG A 81 -13.74 -8.89 5.53
N GLN A 82 -13.43 -7.86 4.75
CA GLN A 82 -13.06 -7.94 3.34
C GLN A 82 -11.56 -7.63 3.15
N TRP A 83 -10.72 -7.96 4.14
CA TRP A 83 -9.27 -7.72 4.08
C TRP A 83 -8.61 -8.35 2.84
N TRP A 84 -9.08 -9.53 2.42
CA TRP A 84 -8.59 -10.22 1.24
C TRP A 84 -8.86 -9.43 -0.05
N LEU A 85 -9.99 -8.70 -0.11
CA LEU A 85 -10.33 -7.87 -1.26
C LEU A 85 -9.35 -6.70 -1.41
N ALA A 86 -8.88 -6.13 -0.29
CA ALA A 86 -7.85 -5.09 -0.32
C ALA A 86 -6.52 -5.60 -0.90
N ILE A 87 -6.13 -6.85 -0.59
CA ILE A 87 -4.92 -7.47 -1.16
C ILE A 87 -5.10 -7.75 -2.65
N VAL A 88 -6.23 -8.37 -3.03
CA VAL A 88 -6.53 -8.67 -4.45
C VAL A 88 -6.56 -7.40 -5.29
N LEU A 89 -7.20 -6.33 -4.79
CA LEU A 89 -7.21 -5.05 -5.48
C LEU A 89 -5.83 -4.39 -5.54
N GLY A 90 -5.02 -4.53 -4.49
CA GLY A 90 -3.62 -4.12 -4.52
C GLY A 90 -2.84 -4.83 -5.62
N PHE A 91 -2.93 -6.15 -5.70
CA PHE A 91 -2.31 -6.95 -6.77
C PHE A 91 -2.82 -6.55 -8.16
N LEU A 92 -4.13 -6.48 -8.37
CA LEU A 92 -4.70 -6.09 -9.66
C LEU A 92 -4.29 -4.68 -10.10
N MET A 93 -4.17 -3.75 -9.15
CA MET A 93 -3.66 -2.41 -9.41
C MET A 93 -2.21 -2.44 -9.87
N THR A 94 -1.36 -3.27 -9.25
CA THR A 94 0.04 -3.41 -9.67
C THR A 94 0.18 -4.00 -11.06
N VAL A 95 -0.59 -5.04 -11.37
CA VAL A 95 -0.65 -5.62 -12.73
C VAL A 95 -1.14 -4.58 -13.74
N ALA A 96 -2.14 -3.77 -13.39
CA ALA A 96 -2.62 -2.70 -14.26
C ALA A 96 -1.56 -1.62 -14.50
N ILE A 97 -0.76 -1.27 -13.48
CA ILE A 97 0.35 -0.32 -13.61
C ILE A 97 1.42 -0.86 -14.56
N GLU A 98 1.86 -2.11 -14.38
CA GLU A 98 2.83 -2.77 -15.27
C GLU A 98 2.34 -2.77 -16.72
N LEU A 99 1.09 -3.19 -16.94
CA LEU A 99 0.50 -3.23 -18.27
C LEU A 99 0.44 -1.82 -18.89
N ALA A 100 0.09 -0.79 -18.13
CA ALA A 100 0.10 0.58 -18.60
C ALA A 100 1.51 1.08 -18.96
N GLN A 101 2.53 0.67 -18.19
CA GLN A 101 3.93 1.02 -18.45
C GLN A 101 4.48 0.42 -19.75
N THR A 102 3.96 -0.71 -20.24
CA THR A 102 4.38 -1.27 -21.54
C THR A 102 4.13 -0.33 -22.73
N GLY A 103 3.20 0.62 -22.59
CA GLY A 103 2.93 1.65 -23.59
C GLY A 103 3.77 2.93 -23.43
N ILE A 104 4.64 3.02 -22.42
CA ILE A 104 5.41 4.22 -22.09
C ILE A 104 6.87 4.02 -22.55
N PRO A 105 7.37 4.80 -23.53
CA PRO A 105 8.75 4.71 -23.98
C PRO A 105 9.74 4.91 -22.82
N GLY A 106 10.72 4.01 -22.69
CA GLY A 106 11.73 4.04 -21.63
C GLY A 106 11.30 3.38 -20.31
N ARG A 107 10.07 2.89 -20.19
CA ARG A 107 9.66 2.05 -19.04
C ARG A 107 9.88 0.56 -19.36
N VAL A 108 10.48 -0.16 -18.43
CA VAL A 108 10.60 -1.61 -18.47
C VAL A 108 9.67 -2.17 -17.40
N SER A 109 8.72 -3.01 -17.81
CA SER A 109 7.88 -3.76 -16.89
C SER A 109 8.73 -4.83 -16.19
N ASP A 110 8.69 -4.88 -14.87
CA ASP A 110 9.44 -5.84 -14.06
C ASP A 110 8.50 -6.56 -13.08
N ILE A 111 8.54 -7.90 -13.10
CA ILE A 111 7.78 -8.71 -12.16
C ILE A 111 8.16 -8.42 -10.69
N ARG A 112 9.36 -7.89 -10.44
CA ARG A 112 9.80 -7.45 -9.11
C ARG A 112 8.96 -6.30 -8.57
N ASP A 113 8.40 -5.45 -9.43
CA ASP A 113 7.54 -4.35 -9.05
C ASP A 113 6.15 -4.84 -8.63
N VAL A 114 5.60 -5.83 -9.35
CA VAL A 114 4.39 -6.54 -8.90
C VAL A 114 4.59 -7.16 -7.53
N VAL A 115 5.73 -7.82 -7.30
CA VAL A 115 6.03 -8.49 -6.03
C VAL A 115 6.22 -7.47 -4.89
N SER A 116 7.03 -6.43 -5.08
CA SER A 116 7.27 -5.41 -4.06
C SER A 116 5.99 -4.66 -3.69
N ASN A 117 5.24 -4.19 -4.69
CA ASN A 117 4.02 -3.45 -4.47
C ASN A 117 2.92 -4.32 -3.81
N THR A 118 2.76 -5.58 -4.25
CA THR A 118 1.82 -6.52 -3.62
C THR A 118 2.22 -6.84 -2.17
N SER A 119 3.52 -6.96 -1.90
CA SER A 119 4.05 -7.12 -0.53
C SER A 119 3.74 -5.91 0.33
N GLY A 120 3.93 -4.70 -0.20
CA GLY A 120 3.54 -3.45 0.46
C GLY A 120 2.06 -3.38 0.78
N ALA A 121 1.19 -3.66 -0.19
CA ALA A 121 -0.26 -3.68 0.01
C ALA A 121 -0.66 -4.70 1.09
N THR A 122 -0.06 -5.88 1.07
CA THR A 122 -0.30 -6.91 2.09
C THR A 122 0.13 -6.45 3.47
N LEU A 123 1.32 -5.87 3.61
CA LEU A 123 1.81 -5.30 4.88
C LEU A 123 0.88 -4.18 5.38
N GLY A 124 0.41 -3.31 4.49
CA GLY A 124 -0.58 -2.28 4.80
C GLY A 124 -1.88 -2.83 5.39
N VAL A 125 -2.40 -3.90 4.78
CA VAL A 125 -3.57 -4.62 5.29
C VAL A 125 -3.29 -5.21 6.68
N LEU A 126 -2.13 -5.85 6.89
CA LEU A 126 -1.76 -6.41 8.19
C LEU A 126 -1.66 -5.32 9.26
N VAL A 127 -1.00 -4.20 8.96
CA VAL A 127 -0.90 -3.03 9.85
C VAL A 127 -2.29 -2.52 10.21
N GLY A 128 -3.18 -2.33 9.23
CA GLY A 128 -4.55 -1.89 9.50
C GLY A 128 -5.36 -2.88 10.33
N LEU A 129 -5.15 -4.19 10.14
CA LEU A 129 -5.75 -5.23 10.96
C LEU A 129 -5.22 -5.22 12.39
N VAL A 130 -3.96 -4.87 12.63
CA VAL A 130 -3.42 -4.73 13.99
C VAL A 130 -3.99 -3.47 14.65
N LEU A 131 -3.88 -2.32 13.99
CA LEU A 131 -4.31 -1.01 14.54
C LEU A 131 -5.80 -0.98 14.89
N THR A 132 -6.64 -1.61 14.07
CA THR A 132 -8.10 -1.61 14.30
C THR A 132 -8.59 -2.77 15.18
N ALA A 133 -7.70 -3.66 15.66
CA ALA A 133 -8.10 -4.85 16.42
C ALA A 133 -8.76 -4.51 17.76
N GLY A 134 -8.22 -3.52 18.48
CA GLY A 134 -8.74 -3.07 19.77
C GLY A 134 -10.17 -2.52 19.66
N ALA A 135 -10.38 -1.60 18.72
CA ALA A 135 -11.70 -1.02 18.44
C ALA A 135 -12.72 -2.10 18.02
N ALA A 136 -12.32 -3.04 17.14
CA ALA A 136 -13.19 -4.13 16.71
C ALA A 136 -13.61 -5.05 17.87
N ARG A 137 -12.69 -5.36 18.81
CA ARG A 137 -13.02 -6.14 20.01
C ARG A 137 -14.03 -5.42 20.91
N ARG A 138 -13.88 -4.09 21.09
CA ARG A 138 -14.80 -3.27 21.90
C ARG A 138 -16.22 -3.28 21.31
N ILE A 139 -16.35 -3.06 20.00
CA ILE A 139 -17.65 -3.04 19.31
C ILE A 139 -18.35 -4.40 19.42
N ARG A 140 -17.63 -5.51 19.24
CA ARG A 140 -18.20 -6.86 19.39
C ARG A 140 -18.72 -7.11 20.81
N ARG A 141 -17.93 -6.71 21.83
CA ARG A 141 -18.34 -6.85 23.24
C ARG A 141 -19.57 -6.01 23.57
N ALA A 142 -19.65 -4.78 23.06
CA ALA A 142 -20.81 -3.92 23.26
C ALA A 142 -22.09 -4.54 22.67
N ARG A 143 -22.01 -5.06 21.44
CA ARG A 143 -23.15 -5.75 20.79
C ARG A 143 -23.60 -7.00 21.55
N ALA A 144 -22.66 -7.83 22.01
CA ALA A 144 -22.98 -9.03 22.79
C ALA A 144 -23.71 -8.69 24.11
N ARG A 145 -23.30 -7.61 24.80
CA ARG A 145 -23.99 -7.12 26.01
C ARG A 145 -25.40 -6.62 25.72
N SER A 146 -25.60 -5.87 24.63
CA SER A 146 -26.93 -5.40 24.23
C SER A 146 -27.88 -6.57 23.89
N SER A 147 -27.39 -7.60 23.19
CA SER A 147 -28.17 -8.79 22.89
C SER A 147 -28.55 -9.59 24.13
N ALA A 148 -27.62 -9.76 25.09
CA ALA A 148 -27.91 -10.43 26.37
C ALA A 148 -28.97 -9.67 27.19
N ARG A 149 -28.86 -8.34 27.26
CA ARG A 149 -29.84 -7.50 27.98
C ARG A 149 -31.23 -7.53 27.34
N ALA A 150 -31.32 -7.61 26.02
CA ALA A 150 -32.60 -7.72 25.33
C ALA A 150 -33.32 -9.04 25.66
N GLN A 151 -32.58 -10.15 25.79
CA GLN A 151 -33.14 -11.46 26.13
C GLN A 151 -33.67 -11.53 27.56
N THR A 152 -33.00 -10.88 28.53
CA THR A 152 -33.45 -10.83 29.93
C THR A 152 -34.73 -10.02 30.15
N ILE A 153 -35.08 -9.11 29.24
CA ILE A 153 -36.31 -8.28 29.37
C ILE A 153 -37.53 -9.00 28.77
N THR A 154 -37.32 -9.94 27.85
CA THR A 154 -38.38 -10.66 27.13
C THR A 154 -38.71 -12.05 27.68
N GLY A 155 -37.97 -12.53 28.68
CA GLY A 155 -38.20 -13.83 29.33
C GLY A 155 -38.55 -13.65 30.80
#